data_AF-A0A9X2GGP6-F1
#
_entry.id   AF-A0A9X2GGP6-F1
#
_cell.length_a   1.000
_cell.length_b   1.000
_cell.length_c   1.000
_cell.angle_alpha   90.00
_cell.angle_beta   90.00
_cell.angle_gamma   90.00
#
_symmetry.space_group_name_H-M   'P 1'
#
loop_
_entity.id
_entity.type
_entity.pdbx_description
1 polymer ?
#
loop_
_entity_poly.entity_id
_entity_poly.type
_entity_poly.pdbx_seq_one_letter_code
_entity_poly.pdbx_strand_id
1 'polypeptide(L)' 'MIPISIAVLRTGEWMIIHRCTRCGALTSNPICGDDNQLILMRMAVRPLAQPPFPLEAFGDL' A
#
# COMPACT_ATOMS: atom_id res chain seq x y z
N MET A 1 4.97 -8.92 12.27
CA MET A 1 4.42 -8.62 10.94
C MET A 1 5.01 -7.31 10.47
N ILE A 2 5.32 -7.16 9.18
CA ILE A 2 5.77 -5.87 8.62
C ILE A 2 4.76 -5.40 7.57
N PRO A 3 4.31 -4.14 7.60
CA PRO A 3 3.43 -3.63 6.55
C PRO A 3 4.27 -3.38 5.29
N ILE A 4 3.77 -3.84 4.14
CA ILE A 4 4.52 -3.80 2.88
C ILE A 4 3.74 -3.14 1.74
N SER A 5 2.42 -3.05 1.84
CA SER A 5 1.58 -2.46 0.81
C SER A 5 0.22 -2.06 1.38
N ILE A 6 -0.53 -1.28 0.60
CA ILE A 6 -1.93 -0.94 0.82
C ILE A 6 -2.75 -1.56 -0.32
N ALA A 7 -3.90 -2.14 0.01
CA ALA A 7 -4.91 -2.55 -0.96
C ALA A 7 -6.19 -1.73 -0.76
N VAL A 8 -6.77 -1.25 -1.86
CA VAL A 8 -8.09 -0.61 -1.86
C VAL A 8 -9.09 -1.63 -2.40
N LEU A 9 -10.04 -2.04 -1.56
CA LEU A 9 -11.07 -3.01 -1.93
C LEU A 9 -12.11 -2.36 -2.85
N ARG A 10 -12.95 -3.18 -3.49
CA ARG A 10 -14.07 -2.67 -4.33
C ARG A 10 -15.07 -1.83 -3.53
N THR A 11 -15.17 -2.05 -2.23
CA THR A 11 -15.99 -1.25 -1.30
C THR A 11 -15.41 0.14 -1.03
N GLY A 12 -14.18 0.41 -1.48
CA GLY A 12 -13.43 1.62 -1.14
C GLY A 12 -12.69 1.53 0.19
N GLU A 13 -12.84 0.43 0.94
CA GLU A 13 -12.11 0.20 2.19
C GLU A 13 -10.62 -0.05 1.91
N TRP A 14 -9.79 0.49 2.79
CA TRP A 14 -8.34 0.34 2.71
C TRP A 14 -7.87 -0.74 3.67
N MET A 15 -7.02 -1.62 3.15
CA MET A 15 -6.42 -2.73 3.89
C MET A 15 -4.90 -2.60 3.88
N ILE A 16 -4.27 -2.77 5.03
CA ILE A 16 -2.82 -2.87 5.14
C ILE A 16 -2.42 -4.31 4.87
N ILE A 17 -1.57 -4.52 3.87
CA ILE A 17 -0.98 -5.82 3.58
C ILE A 17 0.30 -5.99 4.39
N HIS A 18 0.33 -7.05 5.17
CA HIS A 18 1.45 -7.40 6.02
C HIS A 18 2.14 -8.67 5.55
N ARG A 19 3.46 -8.73 5.73
CA ARG A 19 4.25 -9.96 5.58
C ARG A 19 4.76 -10.46 6.92
N CYS A 20 4.62 -11.75 7.18
CA CYS A 20 5.26 -12.40 8.32
C CYS A 20 6.77 -12.47 8.10
N THR A 21 7.55 -11.97 9.06
CA THR A 21 9.01 -11.98 8.99
C THR A 21 9.62 -13.36 9.21
N ARG A 22 8.86 -14.31 9.76
CA ARG A 22 9.31 -15.69 10.01
C ARG A 22 8.97 -16.65 8.86
N CYS A 23 7.70 -16.71 8.45
CA CYS A 23 7.23 -17.67 7.45
C CYS A 23 6.89 -17.05 6.09
N GLY A 24 6.93 -15.72 5.95
CA GLY A 24 6.63 -15.03 4.69
C GLY A 24 5.15 -14.94 4.32
N ALA A 25 4.23 -15.52 5.11
CA ALA A 25 2.79 -15.43 4.87
C ALA A 25 2.31 -13.98 4.76
N LEU A 26 1.37 -13.75 3.85
CA LEU A 26 0.71 -12.46 3.65
C LEU A 26 -0.65 -12.45 4.37
N THR A 27 -0.90 -11.39 5.13
CA THR A 27 -2.21 -11.14 5.75
C THR A 27 -2.66 -9.72 5.47
N SER A 28 -3.93 -9.42 5.73
CA SER A 28 -4.48 -8.07 5.57
C SER A 28 -5.34 -7.69 6.78
N ASN A 29 -5.29 -6.41 7.14
CA ASN A 29 -6.07 -5.83 8.24
C ASN A 29 -6.70 -4.52 7.76
N PRO A 30 -7.92 -4.16 8.18
CA PRO A 30 -8.49 -2.85 7.90
C PRO A 30 -7.67 -1.75 8.56
N ILE A 31 -7.64 -0.57 7.95
CA ILE A 31 -7.07 0.64 8.58
C ILE A 31 -7.97 1.06 9.76
N CYS A 32 -7.34 1.39 10.88
CA CYS A 32 -7.98 1.88 12.09
C CYS A 32 -7.72 3.38 12.30
N GLY A 33 -8.53 4.02 13.15
CA GLY A 33 -8.43 5.47 13.40
C GLY A 33 -7.15 5.92 14.12
N ASP A 34 -6.47 5.00 14.81
CA ASP A 34 -5.22 5.21 15.53
C ASP A 34 -3.97 4.91 14.70
N ASP A 35 -4.13 4.45 13.45
CA ASP A 35 -3.00 4.26 12.54
C ASP A 35 -2.34 5.59 12.17
N ASN A 36 -1.02 5.56 11.96
CA ASN A 36 -0.28 6.73 11.54
C ASN A 36 -0.58 7.09 10.07
N GLN A 37 -1.45 8.07 9.87
CA GLN A 37 -1.92 8.53 8.56
C GLN A 37 -0.77 8.91 7.61
N LEU A 38 0.29 9.55 8.10
CA LEU A 38 1.42 9.95 7.27
C LEU A 38 2.17 8.74 6.72
N ILE A 39 2.37 7.70 7.54
CA ILE A 39 3.03 6.46 7.11
C ILE A 39 2.16 5.72 6.09
N LEU A 40 0.85 5.67 6.31
CA LEU A 40 -0.11 5.04 5.38
C LEU A 40 -0.08 5.72 4.01
N MET A 41 -0.20 7.05 3.98
CA MET A 41 -0.16 7.81 2.73
C MET A 41 1.18 7.65 2.02
N ARG A 42 2.30 7.74 2.75
CA ARG A 42 3.64 7.51 2.18
C ARG A 42 3.77 6.12 1.55
N MET A 43 3.19 5.09 2.16
CA MET A 43 3.19 3.74 1.62
C MET A 43 2.35 3.63 0.34
N ALA A 44 1.14 4.20 0.36
CA ALA A 44 0.22 4.18 -0.77
C ALA A 44 0.79 4.90 -2.01
N VAL A 45 1.47 6.04 -1.82
CA VAL A 45 2.01 6.84 -2.94
C VAL A 45 3.41 6.44 -3.38
N ARG A 46 4.10 5.55 -2.64
CA ARG A 46 5.49 5.19 -2.93
C ARG A 46 5.69 4.67 -4.37
N PRO A 47 4.83 3.82 -4.94
CA PRO A 47 5.01 3.38 -6.32
C PRO A 47 4.91 4.51 -7.35
N LEU A 48 4.14 5.57 -7.06
CA LEU A 48 4.04 6.74 -7.94
C LEU A 48 5.27 7.65 -7.83
N ALA A 49 5.84 7.77 -6.62
CA ALA A 49 7.06 8.55 -6.38
C ALA A 49 8.34 7.84 -6.83
N GLN A 50 8.30 6.50 -6.93
CA GLN A 50 9.42 5.64 -7.33
C GLN A 50 8.94 4.58 -8.32
N PRO A 51 8.49 4.99 -9.51
CA PRO A 51 7.86 4.07 -10.44
C PRO A 51 8.90 3.12 -11.07
N PRO A 52 8.52 1.87 -11.36
CA PRO A 52 9.41 0.90 -11.99
C PRO A 52 9.63 1.17 -13.50
N PHE A 53 8.95 2.16 -14.05
CA PHE A 53 9.04 2.62 -15.44
C PHE A 53 8.64 4.11 -15.51
N PRO A 54 9.01 4.83 -16.60
CA PRO A 54 8.60 6.22 -16.80
C PRO A 54 7.06 6.36 -16.84
N LEU A 55 6.50 7.31 -16.10
CA LEU A 55 5.05 7.54 -16.05
C LEU A 55 4.56 8.47 -17.17
N GLU A 56 5.47 9.13 -17.87
CA GLU A 56 5.18 10.03 -18.99
C GLU A 56 4.42 9.30 -20.10
N ALA A 57 4.60 7.98 -20.24
CA ALA A 57 3.88 7.14 -21.19
C ALA A 57 2.34 7.12 -20.98
N PHE A 58 1.84 7.54 -19.82
CA PHE A 58 0.40 7.63 -19.54
C PHE A 58 -0.17 9.03 -19.78
N GLY A 59 0.65 10.04 -20.09
CA GLY A 59 0.19 11.42 -20.31
C GLY A 59 -0.55 11.64 -21.63
N ASP A 60 -0.38 10.73 -22.59
CA ASP A 60 -0.99 10.79 -23.92
C ASP A 60 -2.24 9.90 -24.07
N LEU A 61 -2.69 9.26 -22.98
CA LEU A 61 -3.94 8.48 -22.88
C LEU A 61 -5.13 9.38 -22.50
#